data_AF-A0A968VEG6-F1
#
_entry.id   AF-A0A968VEG6-F1
#
_cell.length_a   1.000
_cell.length_b   1.000
_cell.length_c   1.000
_cell.angle_alpha   90.00
_cell.angle_beta   90.00
_cell.angle_gamma   90.00
#
_symmetry.space_group_name_H-M   'P 1'
#
loop_
_entity.id
_entity.type
_entity.pdbx_description
1 polymer ?
#
loop_
_entity_poly.entity_id
_entity_poly.type
_entity_poly.pdbx_seq_one_letter_code
_entity_poly.pdbx_strand_id
1 'polypeptide(L)'
;MLDNDSGLTLATSSSPYFPDRSSLDPVNHFEHLPELSPESATQWIEVLVDCPGQQGLYTYKVAGELGVQPGDILSVPFHGRQLGAIAIRLLSSLPAQLDPEKIKSVEEIIYRNYFPTYYWELLDRVARYYQTSLLQVMNVALPPGLLDRSQRRIRL
;
A
#
# COMPACT_ATOMS: atom_id res chain seq x y z
N MET A 1 -20.30 68.15 -22.70
CA MET A 1 -19.25 69.13 -23.00
C MET A 1 -17.97 68.31 -23.11
N LEU A 2 -17.66 67.84 -24.32
CA LEU A 2 -16.50 68.28 -25.13
C LEU A 2 -15.20 67.71 -24.51
N ASP A 3 -14.36 66.86 -25.11
CA ASP A 3 -13.92 66.61 -26.50
C ASP A 3 -13.29 65.18 -26.50
N ASN A 4 -13.70 64.21 -27.33
CA ASN A 4 -13.23 63.85 -28.68
C ASN A 4 -11.88 64.39 -29.18
N ASP A 5 -11.22 63.58 -30.03
CA ASP A 5 -10.05 63.89 -30.88
C ASP A 5 -8.67 63.89 -30.19
N SER A 6 -7.59 63.32 -30.72
CA SER A 6 -7.27 62.56 -31.94
C SER A 6 -6.01 61.76 -31.54
N GLY A 7 -5.75 60.55 -32.03
CA GLY A 7 -5.45 60.32 -33.43
C GLY A 7 -4.31 59.31 -33.50
N LEU A 8 -4.45 58.32 -34.38
CA LEU A 8 -3.54 58.07 -35.50
C LEU A 8 -3.91 56.71 -36.09
N THR A 9 -4.62 56.82 -37.21
CA THR A 9 -4.68 55.86 -38.30
C THR A 9 -3.29 55.38 -38.70
N LEU A 10 -3.17 54.11 -39.11
CA LEU A 10 -2.78 53.72 -40.48
C LEU A 10 -2.76 52.19 -40.66
N ALA A 11 -3.51 51.75 -41.67
CA ALA A 11 -3.29 50.60 -42.58
C ALA A 11 -2.95 49.22 -41.98
N THR A 12 -3.68 48.14 -42.29
CA THR A 12 -3.60 47.42 -43.58
C THR A 12 -4.66 46.30 -43.57
N SER A 13 -5.57 46.26 -44.52
CA SER A 13 -5.63 45.28 -45.64
C SER A 13 -5.47 43.80 -45.26
N SER A 14 -6.59 43.07 -45.19
CA SER A 14 -6.87 41.88 -46.02
C SER A 14 -8.12 41.13 -45.53
N SER A 15 -9.16 41.14 -46.36
CA SER A 15 -10.18 40.08 -46.46
C SER A 15 -9.51 38.78 -46.98
N PRO A 16 -10.12 37.57 -47.06
CA PRO A 16 -11.54 37.24 -46.88
C PRO A 16 -11.82 35.86 -46.21
N TYR A 17 -13.11 35.49 -46.17
CA TYR A 17 -13.62 34.12 -46.35
C TYR A 17 -13.22 33.05 -45.30
N PHE A 18 -14.03 32.92 -44.25
CA PHE A 18 -14.15 31.66 -43.52
C PHE A 18 -15.27 30.83 -44.15
N PRO A 19 -14.99 29.67 -44.76
CA PRO A 19 -16.04 28.74 -45.11
C PRO A 19 -16.58 28.07 -43.85
N ASP A 20 -17.90 27.95 -43.84
CA ASP A 20 -18.72 27.15 -42.96
C ASP A 20 -18.14 25.73 -42.80
N ARG A 21 -17.84 25.33 -41.56
CA ARG A 21 -17.47 23.96 -41.23
C ARG A 21 -18.75 23.14 -41.09
N SER A 22 -19.37 22.84 -42.22
CA SER A 22 -20.27 21.71 -42.33
C SER A 22 -19.51 20.42 -41.98
N SER A 23 -20.06 19.68 -41.03
CA SER A 23 -20.01 18.21 -40.99
C SER A 23 -18.61 17.59 -40.95
N LEU A 24 -18.03 17.57 -39.76
CA LEU A 24 -17.19 16.44 -39.36
C LEU A 24 -17.88 15.80 -38.17
N ASP A 25 -18.58 14.69 -38.43
CA ASP A 25 -18.87 13.71 -37.40
C ASP A 25 -17.52 13.25 -36.83
N PRO A 26 -17.18 13.48 -35.55
CA PRO A 26 -16.32 12.54 -34.88
C PRO A 26 -17.21 11.33 -34.59
N VAL A 27 -17.17 10.36 -35.50
CA VAL A 27 -17.48 8.98 -35.17
C VAL A 27 -16.76 8.71 -33.86
N ASN A 28 -17.54 8.46 -32.80
CA ASN A 28 -17.05 8.02 -31.51
C ASN A 28 -16.25 6.73 -31.73
N HIS A 29 -14.97 6.86 -32.06
CA HIS A 29 -13.97 5.89 -31.72
C HIS A 29 -13.85 5.97 -30.20
N PHE A 30 -14.76 5.26 -29.53
CA PHE A 30 -14.52 4.71 -28.21
C PHE A 30 -13.40 3.69 -28.38
N GLU A 31 -12.18 4.19 -28.65
CA GLU A 31 -10.96 3.41 -28.49
C GLU A 31 -10.96 2.97 -27.05
N HIS A 32 -11.26 1.69 -26.90
CA HIS A 32 -11.06 0.91 -25.71
C HIS A 32 -9.70 1.29 -25.12
N LEU A 33 -9.73 2.10 -24.06
CA LEU A 33 -8.70 2.00 -23.04
C LEU A 33 -8.72 0.52 -22.63
N PRO A 34 -7.59 -0.21 -22.70
CA PRO A 34 -7.54 -1.48 -22.02
C PRO A 34 -7.90 -1.18 -20.58
N GLU A 35 -8.96 -1.82 -20.07
CA GLU A 35 -9.14 -1.95 -18.64
C GLU A 35 -7.78 -2.40 -18.11
N LEU A 36 -7.09 -1.48 -17.42
CA LEU A 36 -6.02 -1.85 -16.53
C LEU A 36 -6.68 -2.85 -15.60
N SER A 37 -6.48 -4.12 -15.92
CA SER A 37 -6.70 -5.21 -14.99
C SER A 37 -6.08 -4.71 -13.69
N PRO A 38 -6.72 -4.81 -12.52
CA PRO A 38 -5.99 -4.66 -11.28
C PRO A 38 -5.04 -5.85 -11.24
N GLU A 39 -3.93 -5.75 -11.97
CA GLU A 39 -2.68 -6.42 -11.74
C GLU A 39 -2.39 -6.10 -10.29
N SER A 40 -2.92 -6.96 -9.42
CA SER A 40 -3.00 -6.73 -8.00
C SER A 40 -1.58 -6.54 -7.56
N ALA A 41 -1.20 -5.27 -7.36
CA ALA A 41 0.18 -4.89 -7.18
C ALA A 41 0.71 -5.79 -6.07
N THR A 42 1.69 -6.65 -6.41
CA THR A 42 2.16 -7.63 -5.45
C THR A 42 2.87 -6.84 -4.35
N GLN A 43 2.21 -6.73 -3.21
CA GLN A 43 2.75 -6.05 -2.05
C GLN A 43 3.46 -7.08 -1.18
N TRP A 44 4.50 -6.63 -0.51
CA TRP A 44 5.20 -7.45 0.48
C TRP A 44 4.93 -6.88 1.86
N ILE A 45 4.84 -7.75 2.85
CA ILE A 45 4.72 -7.38 4.25
C ILE A 45 5.86 -8.03 5.02
N GLU A 46 6.51 -7.23 5.85
CA GLU A 46 7.42 -7.73 6.87
C GLU A 46 6.60 -8.04 8.12
N VAL A 47 6.70 -9.27 8.62
CA VAL A 47 5.95 -9.76 9.76
C VAL A 47 6.90 -10.23 10.85
N LEU A 48 6.54 -9.98 12.11
CA LEU A 48 7.22 -10.55 13.26
C LEU A 48 6.57 -11.89 13.60
N VAL A 49 7.36 -12.95 13.55
CA VAL A 49 6.95 -14.28 14.04
C VAL A 49 7.53 -14.45 15.44
N ASP A 50 6.65 -14.71 16.41
CA ASP A 50 7.01 -15.08 17.78
C ASP A 50 6.73 -16.58 17.95
N CYS A 51 7.76 -17.41 17.82
CA CYS A 51 7.65 -18.82 18.16
C CYS A 51 8.80 -19.25 19.09
N PRO A 52 8.56 -20.22 20.00
CA PRO A 52 9.58 -20.69 20.93
C PRO A 52 10.84 -21.16 20.17
N GLY A 53 11.97 -20.50 20.41
CA GLY A 53 13.26 -20.82 19.81
C GLY A 53 13.56 -20.12 18.47
N GLN A 54 12.61 -19.41 17.87
CA GLN A 54 12.84 -18.64 16.64
C GLN A 54 11.95 -17.40 16.60
N GLN A 55 12.54 -16.26 16.95
CA GLN A 55 11.91 -14.94 16.85
C GLN A 55 12.63 -14.13 15.77
N GLY A 56 11.88 -13.58 14.82
CA GLY A 56 12.48 -12.84 13.72
C GLY A 56 11.48 -12.17 12.79
N LEU A 57 12.02 -11.28 11.95
CA LEU A 57 11.28 -10.66 10.86
C LEU A 57 11.34 -11.55 9.62
N TYR A 58 10.19 -11.77 9.02
CA TYR A 58 10.02 -12.54 7.81
C TYR A 58 9.23 -11.75 6.79
N THR A 59 9.59 -11.87 5.52
CA THR A 59 8.86 -11.22 4.44
C THR A 59 7.87 -12.21 3.83
N TYR A 60 6.63 -11.77 3.66
CA TYR A 60 5.55 -12.53 3.02
C TYR A 60 4.91 -11.71 1.90
N LYS A 61 4.32 -12.40 0.91
CA LYS A 61 3.50 -11.76 -0.13
C LYS A 61 2.11 -11.48 0.41
N VAL A 62 1.58 -10.32 0.06
CA VAL A 62 0.20 -9.92 0.34
C VAL A 62 -0.52 -9.80 -0.99
N ALA A 63 -1.64 -10.52 -1.11
CA ALA A 63 -2.57 -10.29 -2.20
C ALA A 63 -3.17 -8.88 -2.02
N GLY A 64 -3.16 -8.05 -3.06
CA GLY A 64 -3.62 -6.66 -2.98
C GLY A 64 -5.04 -6.50 -2.42
N GLU A 65 -5.87 -7.53 -2.55
CA GLU A 65 -7.25 -7.59 -2.04
C GLU A 65 -7.33 -7.75 -0.51
N LEU A 66 -6.30 -8.28 0.14
CA LEU A 66 -6.33 -8.61 1.57
C LEU A 66 -6.31 -7.35 2.46
N GLY A 67 -5.69 -6.27 1.96
CA GLY A 67 -5.64 -4.97 2.63
C GLY A 67 -5.04 -5.05 4.04
N VAL A 68 -3.83 -5.60 4.15
CA VAL A 68 -3.09 -5.74 5.41
C VAL A 68 -2.53 -4.39 5.85
N GLN A 69 -2.62 -4.08 7.14
CA GLN A 69 -2.03 -2.89 7.75
C GLN A 69 -1.01 -3.26 8.85
N PRO A 70 -0.01 -2.41 9.11
CA PRO A 70 0.84 -2.55 10.29
C PRO A 70 0.01 -2.66 11.58
N GLY A 71 0.36 -3.61 12.46
CA GLY A 71 -0.38 -3.91 13.69
C GLY A 71 -1.49 -4.96 13.55
N ASP A 72 -1.79 -5.44 12.35
CA ASP A 72 -2.66 -6.59 12.13
C ASP A 72 -1.98 -7.90 12.59
N ILE A 73 -2.77 -8.83 13.13
CA ILE A 73 -2.34 -10.22 13.35
C ILE A 73 -2.72 -11.05 12.13
N LEU A 74 -1.73 -11.69 11.55
CA LEU A 74 -1.80 -12.52 10.35
C LEU A 74 -1.58 -13.99 10.68
N SER A 75 -2.20 -14.87 9.91
CA SER A 75 -1.80 -16.28 9.81
C SER A 75 -0.82 -16.41 8.66
N VAL A 76 0.37 -16.92 8.96
CA VAL A 76 1.41 -17.16 7.95
C VAL A 76 1.92 -18.60 8.00
N PRO A 77 2.19 -19.22 6.84
CA PRO A 77 2.77 -20.55 6.80
C PRO A 77 4.26 -20.46 7.14
N PHE A 78 4.67 -21.15 8.21
CA PHE A 78 6.04 -21.18 8.69
C PHE A 78 6.48 -22.63 8.94
N HIS A 79 7.49 -23.10 8.20
CA HIS A 79 8.08 -24.45 8.35
C HIS A 79 7.07 -25.62 8.43
N GLY A 80 5.96 -25.55 7.67
CA GLY A 80 4.97 -26.64 7.58
C GLY A 80 3.83 -26.55 8.60
N ARG A 81 3.78 -25.50 9.42
CA ARG A 81 2.65 -25.16 10.31
C ARG A 81 2.16 -23.73 10.03
N GLN A 82 0.93 -23.44 10.42
CA GLN A 82 0.39 -22.08 10.44
C GLN A 82 0.76 -21.41 11.76
N LEU A 83 1.26 -20.18 11.72
CA LEU A 83 1.63 -19.41 12.90
C LEU A 83 1.01 -18.01 12.85
N GLY A 84 0.70 -17.48 14.04
CA GLY A 84 0.41 -16.08 14.21
C GLY A 84 1.65 -15.23 13.96
N ALA A 85 1.48 -14.12 13.26
CA ALA A 85 2.51 -13.12 13.06
C ALA A 85 1.90 -11.72 13.12
N ILE A 86 2.71 -10.72 13.49
CA ILE A 86 2.27 -9.31 13.52
C ILE A 86 2.81 -8.62 12.28
N ALA A 87 1.93 -7.94 11.54
CA ALA A 87 2.34 -7.08 10.42
C ALA A 87 3.14 -5.88 10.94
N ILE A 88 4.38 -5.73 10.47
CA ILE A 88 5.28 -4.67 10.94
C ILE A 88 5.29 -3.50 9.97
N ARG A 89 5.51 -3.79 8.69
CA ARG A 89 5.54 -2.75 7.65
C ARG A 89 5.28 -3.35 6.28
N LEU A 90 4.60 -2.58 5.44
CA LEU A 90 4.48 -2.87 4.02
C LEU A 90 5.79 -2.46 3.33
N LEU A 91 6.26 -3.33 2.45
CA LEU A 91 7.42 -3.12 1.62
C LEU A 91 6.93 -2.92 0.18
N SER A 92 7.31 -1.80 -0.42
CA SER A 92 7.01 -1.50 -1.83
C SER A 92 7.98 -2.17 -2.80
N SER A 93 9.10 -2.68 -2.30
CA SER A 93 10.09 -3.44 -3.07
C SER A 93 10.66 -4.55 -2.22
N LEU A 94 10.97 -5.67 -2.86
CA LEU A 94 11.56 -6.82 -2.19
C LEU A 94 13.05 -6.58 -1.91
N PRO A 95 13.56 -6.94 -0.71
CA PRO A 95 14.99 -6.92 -0.43
C PRO A 95 15.77 -7.77 -1.44
N ALA A 96 16.91 -7.26 -1.93
CA ALA A 96 17.68 -7.90 -3.00
C ALA A 96 18.19 -9.32 -2.67
N GLN A 97 18.28 -9.67 -1.38
CA GLN A 97 18.70 -10.99 -0.91
C GLN A 97 17.57 -12.04 -0.92
N LEU A 98 16.32 -11.63 -1.17
CA LEU A 98 15.17 -12.52 -1.13
C LEU A 98 14.70 -12.87 -2.53
N ASP A 99 14.55 -14.17 -2.76
CA ASP A 99 14.01 -14.72 -4.00
C ASP A 99 12.47 -14.65 -3.94
N PRO A 100 11.81 -13.89 -4.84
CA PRO A 100 10.36 -13.77 -4.82
C PRO A 100 9.64 -15.11 -4.98
N GLU A 101 10.22 -16.12 -5.64
CA GLU A 101 9.57 -17.43 -5.81
C GLU A 101 9.49 -18.23 -4.51
N LYS A 102 10.43 -18.01 -3.59
CA LYS A 102 10.50 -18.72 -2.29
C LYS A 102 9.64 -18.07 -1.22
N ILE A 103 9.14 -16.86 -1.47
CA ILE A 103 8.30 -16.12 -0.54
C ILE A 103 6.87 -16.64 -0.61
N LYS A 104 6.40 -17.14 0.52
CA LYS A 104 5.03 -17.58 0.70
C LYS A 104 4.08 -16.40 0.87
N SER A 105 2.82 -16.63 0.55
CA SER A 105 1.76 -15.65 0.76
C SER A 105 1.23 -15.71 2.20
N VAL A 106 0.73 -14.58 2.70
CA VAL A 106 -0.13 -14.54 3.88
C VAL A 106 -1.39 -15.34 3.60
N GLU A 107 -1.82 -16.18 4.53
CA GLU A 107 -3.03 -16.99 4.37
C GLU A 107 -4.29 -16.19 4.70
N GLU A 108 -4.30 -15.55 5.87
CA GLU A 108 -5.46 -14.78 6.34
C GLU A 108 -5.06 -13.72 7.37
N ILE A 109 -5.94 -12.74 7.57
CA ILE A 109 -5.86 -11.81 8.70
C ILE A 109 -6.71 -12.37 9.82
N ILE A 110 -6.09 -12.73 10.95
CA ILE A 110 -6.78 -13.28 12.12
C ILE A 110 -7.47 -12.15 12.91
N TYR A 111 -6.75 -11.04 13.14
CA TYR A 111 -7.28 -9.86 13.81
C TYR A 111 -6.77 -8.59 13.13
N ARG A 112 -7.71 -7.72 12.75
CA ARG A 112 -7.39 -6.38 12.26
C ARG A 112 -7.16 -5.44 13.43
N ASN A 113 -6.15 -4.57 13.33
CA ASN A 113 -5.87 -3.48 14.27
C ASN A 113 -5.75 -3.97 15.73
N TYR A 114 -5.14 -5.15 15.93
CA TYR A 114 -4.91 -5.72 17.25
C TYR A 114 -4.05 -4.79 18.11
N PHE A 115 -3.06 -4.15 17.47
CA PHE A 115 -2.34 -3.02 18.03
C PHE A 115 -3.00 -1.73 17.52
N PRO A 116 -3.66 -0.95 18.40
CA PRO A 116 -4.19 0.35 18.01
C PRO A 116 -3.08 1.23 17.44
N THR A 117 -3.38 2.02 16.42
CA THR A 117 -2.42 2.91 15.73
C THR A 117 -1.62 3.77 16.72
N TYR A 118 -2.27 4.33 17.74
CA TYR A 118 -1.60 5.11 18.78
C TYR A 118 -0.55 4.31 19.57
N TYR A 119 -0.85 3.05 19.89
CA TYR A 119 0.09 2.18 20.59
C TYR A 119 1.27 1.82 19.68
N TRP A 120 1.00 1.55 18.40
CA TRP A 120 2.05 1.32 17.41
C TRP A 120 3.00 2.53 17.25
N GLU A 121 2.44 3.73 17.12
CA GLU A 121 3.22 4.97 17.07
C GLU A 121 4.05 5.19 18.34
N LEU A 122 3.51 4.85 19.50
CA LEU A 122 4.25 4.93 20.76
C LEU A 122 5.46 3.98 20.76
N LEU A 123 5.28 2.73 20.33
CA LEU A 123 6.37 1.76 20.24
C LEU A 123 7.46 2.22 19.25
N ASP A 124 7.06 2.76 18.10
CA ASP A 124 7.98 3.33 17.12
C ASP A 124 8.73 4.56 17.67
N ARG A 125 8.07 5.43 18.44
CA ARG A 125 8.74 6.54 19.15
C ARG A 125 9.73 6.04 20.19
N VAL A 126 9.38 5.02 20.97
CA VAL A 126 10.28 4.41 21.96
C VAL A 126 11.50 3.80 21.27
N ALA A 127 11.31 3.09 20.16
CA ALA A 127 12.38 2.51 19.38
C ALA A 127 13.38 3.58 18.89
N ARG A 128 12.86 4.68 18.32
CA ARG A 128 13.67 5.82 17.87
C ARG A 128 14.38 6.52 19.03
N TYR A 129 13.67 6.76 20.13
CA TYR A 129 14.20 7.48 21.29
C TYR A 129 15.38 6.74 21.93
N TYR A 130 15.27 5.41 22.08
CA TYR A 130 16.33 4.58 22.64
C TYR A 130 17.29 4.01 21.59
N GLN A 131 17.22 4.47 20.33
CA GLN A 131 18.04 4.00 19.21
C GLN A 131 18.09 2.46 19.10
N THR A 132 16.96 1.82 19.38
CA THR A 132 16.79 0.36 19.36
C THR A 132 15.87 -0.01 18.20
N SER A 133 15.89 -1.29 17.80
CA SER A 133 14.99 -1.74 16.75
C SER A 133 13.55 -1.82 17.27
N LEU A 134 12.57 -1.49 16.41
CA LEU A 134 11.15 -1.66 16.73
C LEU A 134 10.84 -3.10 17.16
N LEU A 135 11.54 -4.08 16.56
CA LEU A 135 11.48 -5.49 16.92
C LEU A 135 11.83 -5.70 18.41
N GLN A 136 12.93 -5.14 18.90
CA GLN A 136 13.33 -5.26 20.30
C GLN A 136 12.30 -4.64 21.25
N VAL A 137 11.75 -3.47 20.90
CA VAL A 137 10.71 -2.83 21.72
C VAL A 137 9.44 -3.69 21.74
N MET A 138 9.02 -4.22 20.60
CA MET A 138 7.87 -5.12 20.53
C MET A 138 8.11 -6.39 21.34
N ASN A 139 9.27 -7.03 21.23
CA ASN A 139 9.55 -8.25 22.02
C ASN A 139 9.49 -8.01 23.53
N VAL A 140 9.86 -6.82 24.01
CA VAL A 140 9.77 -6.47 25.44
C VAL A 140 8.35 -6.07 25.85
N ALA A 141 7.59 -5.44 24.94
CA ALA A 141 6.22 -5.00 25.19
C ALA A 141 5.19 -6.12 25.05
N LEU A 142 5.49 -7.14 24.24
CA LEU A 142 4.61 -8.27 23.97
C LEU A 142 4.82 -9.36 25.03
N PRO A 143 3.74 -9.85 25.66
CA PRO A 143 3.86 -11.04 26.49
C PRO A 143 4.30 -12.23 25.61
N PRO A 144 5.24 -13.07 26.10
CA PRO A 144 5.71 -14.22 25.33
C PRO A 144 4.55 -15.17 25.02
N GLY A 145 4.49 -15.67 23.78
CA GLY A 145 3.46 -16.64 23.37
C GLY A 145 2.13 -16.00 22.97
N LEU A 146 2.09 -14.69 22.75
CA LEU A 146 0.92 -14.01 22.22
C LEU A 146 0.51 -14.55 20.83
N LEU A 147 1.50 -14.95 20.03
CA LEU A 147 1.31 -15.44 18.66
C LEU A 147 1.22 -16.96 18.53
N ASP A 148 1.56 -17.69 19.60
CA ASP A 148 1.39 -19.15 19.69
C ASP A 148 -0.11 -19.54 19.73
N ARG A 149 -0.98 -18.56 20.01
CA ARG A 149 -2.45 -18.71 20.03
C ARG A 149 -3.12 -18.37 18.70
N SER A 150 -2.49 -18.62 17.55
CA SER A 150 -3.23 -18.82 16.29
C SER A 150 -4.01 -20.15 16.31
N GLN A 151 -4.60 -20.49 17.47
CA GLN A 151 -5.55 -21.55 17.59
C GLN A 151 -6.83 -21.03 16.94
N ARG A 152 -7.11 -21.56 15.74
CA ARG A 152 -8.49 -21.71 15.25
C ARG A 152 -9.35 -22.04 16.47
N ARG A 153 -10.14 -21.06 16.91
CA ARG A 153 -11.16 -21.30 17.92
C ARG A 153 -12.23 -22.07 17.17
N ILE A 154 -12.10 -23.40 17.15
CA ILE A 154 -13.14 -24.30 16.67
C ILE A 154 -14.35 -23.98 17.56
N ARG A 155 -15.33 -23.27 17.00
CA ARG A 155 -16.67 -23.19 17.58
C ARG A 155 -17.35 -24.50 17.19
N LEU A 156 -17.55 -25.38 18.17
CA LEU A 156 -18.47 -26.51 18.09
C LEU A 156 -19.88 -26.00 18.40
#